data_AF-A0A1Q6TN75-F1
#
_entry.id   AF-A0A1Q6TN75-F1
#
_cell.length_a   1.000
_cell.length_b   1.000
_cell.length_c   1.000
_cell.angle_alpha   90.00
_cell.angle_beta   90.00
_cell.angle_gamma   90.00
#
_symmetry.space_group_name_H-M   'P 1'
#
loop_
_entity.id
_entity.type
_entity.pdbx_description
1 polymer ?
#
loop_
_entity_poly.entity_id
_entity_poly.type
_entity_poly.pdbx_seq_one_letter_code
_entity_poly.pdbx_strand_id
1 'polypeptide(L)'
;MNNKGFIVFIFILFLFGIFTWKANDSYKNNNTNMNDSVYNTMSPSDYHSEMKSENLQYADVAWHAQNTYGWNCSEIVNIGEAIQTSGRELKDSYLISQIKGNYSIATCSSGLKLRIYPRYNTYPIITNINGGFE
;
A
#
# COMPACT_ATOMS: atom_id res chain seq x y z
N MET A 1 13.84 65.72 5.83
CA MET A 1 13.10 65.68 7.11
C MET A 1 11.66 65.28 6.84
N ASN A 2 11.25 64.13 7.40
CA ASN A 2 9.92 63.70 7.87
C ASN A 2 8.74 63.74 6.85
N ASN A 3 7.86 62.75 6.70
CA ASN A 3 7.48 61.68 7.60
C ASN A 3 6.82 60.51 6.84
N LYS A 4 6.96 59.32 7.43
CA LYS A 4 6.44 58.03 7.00
C LYS A 4 4.92 57.92 7.24
N GLY A 5 4.26 57.08 6.45
CA GLY A 5 3.09 56.30 6.88
C GLY A 5 1.74 56.80 6.37
N PHE A 6 1.08 56.04 5.50
CA PHE A 6 0.17 54.99 5.97
C PHE A 6 -0.32 54.14 4.80
N ILE A 7 0.20 52.93 4.75
CA ILE A 7 -0.44 51.79 4.10
C ILE A 7 -1.63 51.41 4.99
N VAL A 8 -2.85 51.51 4.48
CA VAL A 8 -3.98 50.72 4.98
C VAL A 8 -4.59 50.02 3.79
N PHE A 9 -4.06 48.82 3.54
CA PHE A 9 -4.75 47.77 2.80
C PHE A 9 -6.15 47.62 3.40
N ILE A 10 -7.17 47.98 2.63
CA ILE A 10 -8.55 47.61 2.95
C ILE A 10 -8.61 46.08 2.89
N PHE A 11 -8.71 45.57 4.11
CA PHE A 11 -8.75 44.19 4.51
C PHE A 11 -9.96 43.48 3.91
N ILE A 12 -9.67 42.29 3.38
CA ILE A 12 -10.41 41.05 3.65
C ILE A 12 -11.87 41.06 3.21
N LEU A 13 -12.11 40.51 2.02
CA LEU A 13 -13.27 39.65 1.70
C LEU A 13 -13.12 39.03 0.29
N PHE A 14 -11.96 38.45 0.00
CA PHE A 14 -11.86 37.35 -0.95
C PHE A 14 -11.45 36.13 -0.12
N LEU A 15 -12.43 35.61 0.62
CA LEU A 15 -13.03 34.32 0.27
C LEU A 15 -11.94 33.29 0.01
N PHE A 16 -11.29 32.94 1.11
CA PHE A 16 -10.82 31.60 1.44
C PHE A 16 -11.64 30.52 0.73
N GLY A 17 -11.17 30.17 -0.47
CA GLY A 17 -11.48 28.92 -1.15
C GLY A 17 -10.22 28.10 -1.26
N ILE A 18 -9.46 27.98 -0.17
CA ILE A 18 -8.45 26.93 -0.05
C ILE A 18 -9.25 25.64 -0.03
N PHE A 19 -9.52 25.09 -1.20
CA PHE A 19 -10.10 23.77 -1.36
C PHE A 19 -9.00 22.77 -0.97
N THR A 20 -8.76 22.64 0.34
CA THR A 20 -8.01 21.51 0.87
C THR A 20 -8.92 20.31 0.71
N TRP A 21 -8.75 19.57 -0.38
CA TRP A 21 -9.21 18.20 -0.44
C TRP A 21 -8.45 17.44 0.66
N LYS A 22 -9.06 17.34 1.84
CA LYS A 22 -8.69 16.31 2.80
C LYS A 22 -9.09 15.01 2.14
N ALA A 23 -8.11 14.24 1.66
CA ALA A 23 -8.32 12.84 1.33
C ALA A 23 -8.92 12.19 2.59
N ASN A 24 -10.16 11.75 2.47
CA ASN A 24 -10.82 10.99 3.51
C ASN A 24 -10.36 9.54 3.37
N ASP A 25 -9.11 9.26 3.74
CA ASP A 25 -8.62 7.89 3.89
C ASP A 25 -9.06 7.37 5.25
N SER A 26 -10.22 6.71 5.25
CA SER A 26 -10.53 5.75 6.28
C SER A 26 -11.51 4.72 5.72
N TYR A 27 -11.04 3.89 4.79
CA TYR A 27 -11.64 2.58 4.63
C TYR A 27 -11.20 1.70 5.80
N LYS A 28 -11.87 1.94 6.94
CA LYS A 28 -11.72 1.17 8.16
C LYS A 28 -12.54 -0.10 8.00
N ASN A 29 -11.89 -1.21 7.67
CA ASN A 29 -12.41 -2.53 7.99
C ASN A 29 -11.21 -3.45 8.27
N ASN A 30 -10.67 -3.32 9.48
CA ASN A 30 -9.29 -3.65 9.80
C ASN A 30 -9.14 -5.10 10.22
N ASN A 31 -9.38 -5.97 9.25
CA ASN A 31 -8.81 -7.29 9.24
C ASN A 31 -7.31 -7.12 8.93
N THR A 32 -6.48 -6.85 9.94
CA THR A 32 -5.04 -6.52 9.76
C THR A 32 -4.13 -7.69 10.06
N ASN A 33 -4.59 -8.62 10.90
CA ASN A 33 -3.83 -9.77 11.34
C ASN A 33 -3.94 -10.92 10.33
N MET A 34 -2.87 -11.69 10.14
CA MET A 34 -2.90 -12.80 9.18
C MET A 34 -3.91 -13.90 9.56
N ASN A 35 -4.21 -14.13 10.85
CA ASN A 35 -5.15 -15.17 11.31
C ASN A 35 -6.60 -14.93 10.90
N ASP A 36 -6.81 -13.74 10.40
CA ASP A 36 -8.06 -13.04 10.25
C ASP A 36 -8.39 -13.06 8.72
N SER A 37 -7.41 -13.44 7.88
CA SER A 37 -7.52 -13.69 6.44
C SER A 37 -8.45 -14.86 6.10
N VAL A 38 -9.18 -14.70 4.99
CA VAL A 38 -10.07 -15.74 4.42
C VAL A 38 -9.33 -17.04 4.10
N TYR A 39 -8.02 -16.97 3.79
CA TYR A 39 -7.21 -18.14 3.44
C TYR A 39 -7.06 -19.15 4.58
N ASN A 40 -7.26 -18.74 5.83
CA ASN A 40 -7.22 -19.68 6.96
C ASN A 40 -8.40 -20.66 6.97
N THR A 41 -9.49 -20.33 6.26
CA THR A 41 -10.73 -21.14 6.23
C THR A 41 -11.05 -21.67 4.84
N MET A 42 -10.24 -21.31 3.83
CA MET A 42 -10.44 -21.67 2.44
C MET A 42 -9.80 -23.02 2.11
N SER A 43 -10.46 -23.82 1.26
CA SER A 43 -9.86 -25.03 0.72
C SER A 43 -8.71 -24.68 -0.25
N PRO A 44 -7.59 -25.42 -0.27
CA PRO A 44 -6.51 -25.22 -1.24
C PRO A 44 -6.96 -25.24 -2.70
N SER A 45 -8.06 -25.95 -3.02
CA SER A 45 -8.66 -25.97 -4.37
C SER A 45 -9.15 -24.60 -4.82
N ASP A 46 -9.53 -23.74 -3.88
CA ASP A 46 -10.23 -22.48 -4.14
C ASP A 46 -9.25 -21.29 -4.09
N TYR A 47 -7.99 -21.55 -3.73
CA TYR A 47 -6.94 -20.54 -3.67
C TYR A 47 -6.78 -19.83 -5.02
N HIS A 48 -6.84 -20.56 -6.14
CA HIS A 48 -6.60 -19.97 -7.46
C HIS A 48 -7.66 -18.94 -7.90
N SER A 49 -8.90 -19.01 -7.41
CA SER A 49 -9.95 -18.03 -7.74
C SER A 49 -9.86 -16.76 -6.90
N GLU A 50 -9.47 -16.89 -5.63
CA GLU A 50 -9.55 -15.81 -4.63
C GLU A 50 -8.20 -15.15 -4.31
N MET A 51 -7.08 -15.81 -4.65
CA MET A 51 -5.71 -15.27 -4.52
C MET A 51 -5.40 -14.10 -5.46
N LYS A 52 -6.38 -13.38 -5.99
CA LYS A 52 -6.11 -12.32 -6.96
C LYS A 52 -5.66 -11.07 -6.24
N SER A 53 -4.54 -10.52 -6.70
CA SER A 53 -3.96 -9.27 -6.20
C SER A 53 -4.88 -8.03 -6.23
N GLU A 54 -6.04 -8.13 -6.88
CA GLU A 54 -7.01 -7.03 -7.06
C GLU A 54 -7.88 -6.77 -5.83
N ASN A 55 -8.05 -7.76 -4.96
CA ASN A 55 -9.06 -7.71 -3.88
C ASN A 55 -8.49 -8.06 -2.50
N LEU A 56 -7.17 -7.98 -2.31
CA LEU A 56 -6.55 -8.38 -1.05
C LEU A 56 -6.81 -7.37 0.06
N GLN A 57 -7.30 -7.85 1.18
CA GLN A 57 -7.37 -7.10 2.43
C GLN A 57 -6.00 -7.07 3.13
N TYR A 58 -5.87 -6.25 4.17
CA TYR A 58 -4.61 -6.13 4.91
C TYR A 58 -4.20 -7.49 5.52
N ALA A 59 -5.16 -8.24 6.07
CA ALA A 59 -4.98 -9.58 6.60
C ALA A 59 -4.50 -10.58 5.52
N ASP A 60 -5.04 -10.48 4.30
CA ASP A 60 -4.66 -11.36 3.19
C ASP A 60 -3.22 -11.09 2.74
N VAL A 61 -2.82 -9.83 2.72
CA VAL A 61 -1.45 -9.43 2.45
C VAL A 61 -0.52 -9.90 3.58
N ALA A 62 -0.91 -9.74 4.85
CA ALA A 62 -0.14 -10.25 6.00
C ALA A 62 0.01 -11.77 5.94
N TRP A 63 -1.07 -12.47 5.59
CA TRP A 63 -1.08 -13.92 5.41
C TRP A 63 -0.12 -14.37 4.32
N HIS A 64 -0.10 -13.72 3.16
CA HIS A 64 0.87 -14.02 2.11
C HIS A 64 2.30 -13.68 2.53
N ALA A 65 2.51 -12.51 3.15
CA ALA A 65 3.82 -12.09 3.59
C ALA A 65 4.46 -13.14 4.51
N GLN A 66 3.70 -13.66 5.47
CA GLN A 66 4.19 -14.65 6.43
C GLN A 66 4.19 -16.08 5.86
N ASN A 67 3.07 -16.56 5.31
CA ASN A 67 2.93 -17.98 4.94
C ASN A 67 3.46 -18.32 3.55
N THR A 68 3.47 -17.36 2.61
CA THR A 68 4.01 -17.57 1.26
C THR A 68 5.48 -17.19 1.17
N TYR A 69 5.89 -16.11 1.83
CA TYR A 69 7.22 -15.52 1.67
C TYR A 69 8.10 -15.59 2.92
N GLY A 70 7.56 -16.00 4.08
CA GLY A 70 8.35 -16.14 5.32
C GLY A 70 8.73 -14.83 6.01
N TRP A 71 8.14 -13.70 5.60
CA TRP A 71 8.39 -12.41 6.25
C TRP A 71 7.79 -12.39 7.67
N ASN A 72 8.50 -11.77 8.61
CA ASN A 72 7.98 -11.52 9.96
C ASN A 72 6.93 -10.38 9.97
N CYS A 73 5.75 -10.68 9.42
CA CYS A 73 4.68 -9.73 9.18
C CYS A 73 3.31 -10.38 9.47
N SER A 74 3.03 -10.65 10.74
CA SER A 74 1.75 -11.20 11.18
C SER A 74 0.61 -10.20 11.16
N GLU A 75 0.91 -8.90 11.06
CA GLU A 75 -0.09 -7.85 11.00
C GLU A 75 0.41 -6.67 10.17
N ILE A 76 -0.45 -6.14 9.30
CA ILE A 76 -0.19 -4.93 8.52
C ILE A 76 -0.93 -3.75 9.12
N VAL A 77 -0.18 -2.71 9.49
CA VAL A 77 -0.74 -1.49 10.08
C VAL A 77 -0.99 -0.39 9.04
N ASN A 78 -0.36 -0.50 7.86
CA ASN A 78 -0.52 0.46 6.78
C ASN A 78 -0.16 -0.16 5.43
N ILE A 79 -0.94 0.13 4.38
CA ILE A 79 -0.57 -0.07 2.98
C ILE A 79 -0.65 1.29 2.29
N GLY A 80 0.48 1.77 1.79
CA GLY A 80 0.54 3.05 1.08
C GLY A 80 -0.07 2.99 -0.32
N GLU A 81 -0.18 4.18 -0.93
CA GLU A 81 -0.62 4.33 -2.32
C GLU A 81 0.24 3.52 -3.30
N ALA A 82 -0.35 3.19 -4.45
CA ALA A 82 0.32 2.47 -5.52
C ALA A 82 1.37 3.36 -6.22
N ILE A 83 2.60 2.88 -6.24
CA ILE A 83 3.77 3.51 -6.87
C ILE A 83 4.03 2.83 -8.21
N GLN A 84 4.05 3.60 -9.29
CA GLN A 84 4.34 3.05 -10.63
C GLN A 84 5.78 2.51 -10.71
N THR A 85 5.95 1.34 -11.31
CA THR A 85 7.25 0.70 -11.48
C THR A 85 7.36 -0.07 -12.79
N SER A 86 8.60 -0.24 -13.25
CA SER A 86 8.95 -1.19 -14.32
C SER A 86 9.28 -2.59 -13.79
N GLY A 87 9.36 -2.77 -12.47
CA GLY A 87 9.68 -4.04 -11.80
C GLY A 87 11.15 -4.44 -11.82
N ARG A 88 12.05 -3.63 -12.41
CA ARG A 88 13.49 -3.95 -12.54
C ARG A 88 14.17 -4.31 -11.21
N GLU A 89 13.66 -3.78 -10.11
CA GLU A 89 14.07 -4.09 -8.74
C GLU A 89 13.91 -5.56 -8.35
N LEU A 90 12.99 -6.29 -8.99
CA LEU A 90 12.77 -7.73 -8.77
C LEU A 90 13.91 -8.57 -9.36
N LYS A 91 14.69 -8.02 -10.30
CA LYS A 91 15.84 -8.66 -10.96
C LYS A 91 15.54 -10.02 -11.61
N ASP A 92 14.28 -10.36 -11.79
CA ASP A 92 13.81 -11.59 -12.40
C ASP A 92 12.84 -11.23 -13.54
N SER A 93 13.21 -11.56 -14.78
CA SER A 93 12.44 -11.21 -15.97
C SER A 93 11.07 -11.89 -16.00
N TYR A 94 10.93 -13.08 -15.43
CA TYR A 94 9.67 -13.79 -15.34
C TYR A 94 8.74 -13.08 -14.35
N LEU A 95 9.23 -12.72 -13.16
CA LEU A 95 8.44 -11.95 -12.19
C LEU A 95 8.03 -10.57 -12.73
N ILE A 96 8.95 -9.87 -13.40
CA ILE A 96 8.69 -8.56 -14.04
C ILE A 96 7.55 -8.68 -15.07
N SER A 97 7.50 -9.76 -15.84
CA SER A 97 6.48 -9.95 -16.89
C SER A 97 5.06 -10.13 -16.34
N GLN A 98 4.91 -10.34 -15.04
CA GLN A 98 3.64 -10.73 -14.42
C GLN A 98 3.01 -9.65 -13.55
N ILE A 99 3.78 -8.61 -13.18
CA ILE A 99 3.28 -7.52 -12.36
C ILE A 99 2.43 -6.56 -13.20
N LYS A 100 1.54 -5.85 -12.53
CA LYS A 100 0.67 -4.83 -13.16
C LYS A 100 1.32 -3.47 -13.40
N GLY A 101 2.63 -3.37 -13.18
CA GLY A 101 3.38 -2.11 -13.36
C GLY A 101 3.30 -1.15 -12.18
N ASN A 102 2.93 -1.61 -10.98
CA ASN A 102 3.00 -0.83 -9.75
C ASN A 102 3.36 -1.71 -8.55
N TYR A 103 3.67 -1.08 -7.43
CA TYR A 103 3.72 -1.72 -6.11
C TYR A 103 3.20 -0.77 -5.04
N SER A 104 2.73 -1.32 -3.92
CA SER A 104 2.48 -0.57 -2.69
C SER A 104 3.50 -0.94 -1.62
N ILE A 105 3.72 -0.04 -0.66
CA ILE A 105 4.55 -0.32 0.51
C ILE A 105 3.63 -0.66 1.68
N ALA A 106 3.71 -1.90 2.16
CA ALA A 106 3.10 -2.29 3.43
C ALA A 106 4.07 -2.08 4.59
N THR A 107 3.55 -1.59 5.70
CA THR A 107 4.23 -1.52 6.99
C THR A 107 3.60 -2.54 7.92
N CYS A 108 4.42 -3.46 8.41
CA CYS A 108 4.03 -4.47 9.39
C CYS A 108 4.08 -3.91 10.81
N SER A 109 3.33 -4.51 11.75
CA SER A 109 3.39 -4.16 13.17
C SER A 109 4.79 -4.36 13.78
N SER A 110 5.60 -5.26 13.22
CA SER A 110 7.02 -5.45 13.54
C SER A 110 7.93 -4.29 13.13
N GLY A 111 7.41 -3.31 12.37
CA GLY A 111 8.19 -2.24 11.74
C GLY A 111 8.80 -2.62 10.39
N LEU A 112 8.72 -3.89 9.98
CA LEU A 112 9.15 -4.36 8.67
C LEU A 112 8.37 -3.65 7.55
N LYS A 113 9.07 -3.25 6.49
CA LYS A 113 8.47 -2.65 5.29
C LYS A 113 8.65 -3.56 4.10
N LEU A 114 7.55 -3.86 3.42
CA LEU A 114 7.49 -4.78 2.30
C LEU A 114 6.94 -4.08 1.06
N ARG A 115 7.45 -4.45 -0.12
CA ARG A 115 6.84 -4.05 -1.39
C ARG A 115 5.89 -5.14 -1.85
N ILE A 116 4.70 -4.75 -2.26
CA ILE A 116 3.64 -5.63 -2.72
C ILE A 116 3.38 -5.31 -4.18
N TYR A 117 3.75 -6.22 -5.08
CA TYR A 117 3.52 -6.08 -6.51
C TYR A 117 2.29 -6.90 -6.88
N PRO A 118 1.16 -6.26 -7.24
CA PRO A 118 0.03 -7.00 -7.73
C PRO A 118 0.36 -7.69 -9.06
N ARG A 119 -0.06 -8.94 -9.19
CA ARG A 119 0.06 -9.77 -10.40
C ARG A 119 -1.28 -9.95 -11.09
N TYR A 120 -1.24 -10.32 -12.37
CA TYR A 120 -2.43 -10.73 -13.11
C TYR A 120 -2.92 -12.10 -12.63
N ASN A 121 -4.19 -12.19 -12.23
CA ASN A 121 -4.90 -13.44 -11.92
C ASN A 121 -4.25 -14.35 -10.86
N THR A 122 -3.45 -13.80 -9.96
CA THR A 122 -2.75 -14.57 -8.92
C THR A 122 -2.28 -13.69 -7.76
N TYR A 123 -1.67 -14.31 -6.75
CA TYR A 123 -1.23 -13.66 -5.51
C TYR A 123 -0.07 -12.70 -5.79
N PRO A 124 0.12 -11.68 -4.93
CA PRO A 124 1.07 -10.63 -5.21
C PRO A 124 2.49 -11.15 -4.96
N ILE A 125 3.47 -10.55 -5.61
CA ILE A 125 4.86 -10.72 -5.18
C ILE A 125 5.10 -9.83 -3.97
N ILE A 126 5.70 -10.38 -2.91
CA ILE A 126 6.05 -9.61 -1.71
C ILE A 126 7.56 -9.70 -1.48
N THR A 127 8.24 -8.56 -1.53
CA THR A 127 9.68 -8.44 -1.32
C THR A 127 10.00 -7.52 -0.16
N ASN A 128 11.25 -7.50 0.28
CA ASN A 128 11.80 -6.42 1.09
C ASN A 128 11.71 -5.06 0.36
N ILE A 129 12.10 -3.98 1.07
CA ILE A 129 12.08 -2.62 0.51
C ILE A 129 13.06 -2.38 -0.65
N ASN A 130 14.00 -3.30 -0.90
CA ASN A 130 14.99 -3.24 -1.97
C ASN A 130 14.58 -4.05 -3.21
N GLY A 131 13.44 -4.75 -3.19
CA GLY A 131 12.99 -5.61 -4.29
C GLY A 131 13.52 -7.05 -4.24
N GLY A 132 14.16 -7.46 -3.13
CA GLY A 132 14.70 -8.81 -2.94
C GLY A 132 13.91 -9.68 -1.94
N PHE A 133 14.23 -10.97 -1.91
CA PHE A 133 13.60 -11.95 -1.02
C PHE A 133 14.42 -12.28 0.24
N GLU A 134 15.58 -11.63 0.41
CA GLU A 134 16.51 -11.80 1.54
C GLU A 134 16.47 -10.62 2.51
#